data_AF-A0A9E5YSZ0-F1
#
_entry.id   AF-A0A9E5YSZ0-F1
#
_cell.length_a   1.000
_cell.length_b   1.000
_cell.length_c   1.000
_cell.angle_alpha   90.00
_cell.angle_beta   90.00
_cell.angle_gamma   90.00
#
_symmetry.space_group_name_H-M   'P 1'
#
loop_
_entity.id
_entity.type
_entity.pdbx_description
1 polymer ?
#
loop_
_entity_poly.entity_id
_entity_poly.type
_entity_poly.pdbx_seq_one_letter_code
_entity_poly.pdbx_strand_id
1 'polypeptide(L)'
;MNYKLVTTNERPDLIRAGDNIVEAVWPEFMLHDAVANKWFFQLYDDFPEFQYWLLDGEEIVGIGNSIPLKWNEKLENLPEEGWDWALEKGFRDKEKNIKPNLLCALSITINPKYQGKGISTEMIRSMVQIGKKYNLESLIIPVRPTLKKDYPLKDIKQYVTWKREDGRLFDPWLRVHEKLGGKIIKVCSNAMKISGTISDWENWTGMKFLESGEYSIPGALKPVEFDIKNDVGIYIEPNVWVKHKLYATNQVMPYHKKAMDEEWDTMFANPNFIFQKDQELDELNKIGIQGKKIAHLSCNNGIELMSLKRMGASRCVGFDISDNAIEEVRKRAERFNIDCEFVRTDVLEISEEFYGKFDLVYITVGTLVWIPDRKKYFEKAANLLAKDGQLFIYEHHPFGNVLPYDEEFEYELKVIHKYFDKEIWEENRGIDYYGGESYESSPSYEFPYTVSDLLNLIADSGFCLQKFNEYENDIALCRSYMEKQEMKFPLSYILVAKKL
;
A
#
# COMPACT_ATOMS: atom_id res chain seq x y z
N MET A 1 -12.87 11.36 -13.14
CA MET A 1 -11.91 11.84 -14.16
C MET A 1 -11.03 10.67 -14.52
N ASN A 2 -10.83 10.40 -15.80
CA ASN A 2 -10.09 9.23 -16.27
C ASN A 2 -8.71 9.68 -16.74
N TYR A 3 -7.75 9.76 -15.82
CA TYR A 3 -6.40 10.16 -16.15
C TYR A 3 -5.62 9.00 -16.73
N LYS A 4 -4.77 9.28 -17.72
CA LYS A 4 -3.90 8.28 -18.35
C LYS A 4 -2.47 8.43 -17.84
N LEU A 5 -1.92 7.35 -17.28
CA LEU A 5 -0.50 7.26 -16.94
C LEU A 5 0.31 6.87 -18.18
N VAL A 6 1.39 7.60 -18.45
CA VAL A 6 2.41 7.26 -19.47
C VAL A 6 3.82 7.49 -18.93
N THR A 7 4.80 6.75 -19.42
CA THR A 7 6.23 6.87 -19.08
C THR A 7 7.02 7.55 -20.19
N THR A 8 8.28 7.92 -19.94
CA THR A 8 9.14 8.53 -20.98
C THR A 8 9.38 7.56 -22.12
N ASN A 9 9.50 6.27 -21.80
CA ASN A 9 9.63 5.22 -22.83
C ASN A 9 8.46 5.22 -23.82
N GLU A 10 7.26 5.59 -23.37
CA GLU A 10 6.06 5.58 -24.20
C GLU A 10 5.83 6.91 -24.92
N ARG A 11 6.21 8.03 -24.28
CA ARG A 11 5.97 9.40 -24.76
C ARG A 11 7.17 10.33 -24.48
N PRO A 12 8.31 10.14 -25.17
CA PRO A 12 9.51 10.96 -24.95
C PRO A 12 9.32 12.42 -25.38
N ASP A 13 8.32 12.69 -26.24
CA ASP A 13 7.93 14.04 -26.65
C ASP A 13 7.44 14.92 -25.49
N LEU A 14 6.96 14.31 -24.40
CA LEU A 14 6.42 15.03 -23.24
C LEU A 14 7.49 15.66 -22.35
N ILE A 15 8.77 15.31 -22.50
CA ILE A 15 9.86 15.92 -21.72
C ILE A 15 9.85 17.43 -21.94
N ARG A 16 9.98 17.88 -23.20
CA ARG A 16 10.01 19.30 -23.56
C ARG A 16 8.68 20.01 -23.29
N ALA A 17 7.56 19.28 -23.39
CA ALA A 17 6.24 19.84 -23.10
C ALA A 17 6.05 20.13 -21.60
N GLY A 18 6.80 19.45 -20.73
CA GLY A 18 6.74 19.58 -19.28
C GLY A 18 7.57 20.73 -18.70
N ASP A 19 8.60 21.23 -19.41
CA ASP A 19 9.58 22.19 -18.87
C ASP A 19 8.93 23.43 -18.25
N ASN A 20 8.00 24.06 -18.99
CA ASN A 20 7.28 25.25 -18.53
C ASN A 20 6.45 25.02 -17.25
N ILE A 21 6.03 23.77 -16.99
CA ILE A 21 5.25 23.43 -15.80
C ILE A 21 6.17 23.32 -14.58
N VAL A 22 7.38 22.76 -14.77
CA VAL A 22 8.36 22.59 -13.69
C VAL A 22 8.91 23.93 -13.23
N GLU A 23 9.34 24.78 -14.16
CA GLU A 23 9.88 26.12 -13.87
C GLU A 23 8.87 26.99 -13.10
N ALA A 24 7.57 26.86 -13.39
CA ALA A 24 6.53 27.66 -12.76
C ALA A 24 6.24 27.29 -11.28
N VAL A 25 6.77 26.17 -10.76
CA VAL A 25 6.38 25.61 -9.46
C VAL A 25 7.49 25.71 -8.40
N TRP A 26 8.76 25.70 -8.81
CA TRP A 26 9.89 25.67 -7.87
C TRP A 26 10.48 27.06 -7.61
N PRO A 27 10.88 27.39 -6.35
CA PRO A 27 11.66 28.59 -6.09
C PRO A 27 12.99 28.56 -6.87
N GLU A 28 13.39 29.68 -7.46
CA GLU A 28 14.56 29.78 -8.33
C GLU A 28 15.83 29.16 -7.73
N PHE A 29 16.15 29.48 -6.46
CA PHE A 29 17.35 28.96 -5.80
C PHE A 29 17.39 27.41 -5.72
N MET A 30 16.23 26.74 -5.74
CA MET A 30 16.17 25.27 -5.72
C MET A 30 16.63 24.63 -7.04
N LEU A 31 16.68 25.41 -8.12
CA LEU A 31 17.15 24.95 -9.43
C LEU A 31 18.69 24.94 -9.53
N HIS A 32 19.39 25.42 -8.50
CA HIS A 32 20.85 25.58 -8.48
C HIS A 32 21.56 24.54 -7.59
N ASP A 33 20.90 23.42 -7.30
CA ASP A 33 21.52 22.30 -6.60
C ASP A 33 22.56 21.59 -7.49
N ALA A 34 23.76 21.36 -6.96
CA ALA A 34 24.87 20.83 -7.74
C ALA A 34 24.67 19.36 -8.16
N VAL A 35 23.99 18.57 -7.33
CA VAL A 35 23.71 17.15 -7.59
C VAL A 35 22.60 17.03 -8.63
N ALA A 36 21.54 17.81 -8.50
CA ALA A 36 20.46 17.93 -9.47
C ALA A 36 20.98 18.39 -10.84
N ASN A 37 21.78 19.46 -10.88
CA ASN A 37 22.36 19.98 -12.13
C ASN A 37 23.22 18.95 -12.87
N LYS A 38 23.89 18.06 -12.13
CA LYS A 38 24.69 16.99 -12.72
C LYS A 38 23.86 15.84 -13.26
N TRP A 39 22.78 15.45 -12.57
CA TRP A 39 22.17 14.13 -12.75
C TRP A 39 20.69 14.16 -13.15
N PHE A 40 19.95 15.25 -12.89
CA PHE A 40 18.49 15.22 -12.95
C PHE A 40 17.96 14.98 -14.37
N PHE A 41 18.48 15.68 -15.37
CA PHE A 41 18.05 15.48 -16.77
C PHE A 41 18.46 14.11 -17.32
N GLN A 42 19.56 13.54 -16.82
CA GLN A 42 20.02 12.21 -17.20
C GLN A 42 18.98 11.12 -16.81
N LEU A 43 18.08 11.38 -15.85
CA LEU A 43 17.00 10.45 -15.49
C LEU A 43 16.12 10.07 -16.67
N TYR A 44 15.88 11.00 -17.60
CA TYR A 44 15.02 10.77 -18.76
C TYR A 44 15.66 9.84 -19.79
N ASP A 45 16.99 9.79 -19.84
CA ASP A 45 17.73 8.89 -20.73
C ASP A 45 18.05 7.56 -20.05
N ASP A 46 18.42 7.61 -18.77
CA ASP A 46 18.93 6.45 -18.06
C ASP A 46 17.88 5.67 -17.28
N PHE A 47 16.76 6.28 -16.93
CA PHE A 47 15.65 5.66 -16.22
C PHE A 47 14.29 6.07 -16.81
N PRO A 48 14.09 6.01 -18.14
CA PRO A 48 12.88 6.52 -18.82
C PRO A 48 11.59 5.84 -18.37
N GLU A 49 11.66 4.60 -17.89
CA GLU A 49 10.53 3.85 -17.35
C GLU A 49 10.09 4.32 -15.95
N PHE A 50 10.94 5.04 -15.23
CA PHE A 50 10.68 5.57 -13.88
C PHE A 50 10.31 7.05 -13.87
N GLN A 51 10.32 7.69 -15.05
CA GLN A 51 9.81 9.04 -15.25
C GLN A 51 8.45 8.94 -15.92
N TYR A 52 7.46 9.66 -15.41
CA TYR A 52 6.07 9.48 -15.84
C TYR A 52 5.24 10.76 -15.84
N TRP A 53 4.18 10.73 -16.64
CA TRP A 53 3.22 11.82 -16.83
C TRP A 53 1.82 11.30 -16.61
N LEU A 54 1.01 12.12 -15.97
CA LEU A 54 -0.43 11.91 -15.86
C LEU A 54 -1.14 12.87 -16.82
N LEU A 55 -1.95 12.33 -17.71
CA LEU A 55 -2.63 13.08 -18.77
C LEU A 55 -4.15 13.11 -18.59
N ASP A 56 -4.77 14.23 -18.95
CA ASP A 56 -6.21 14.38 -19.17
C ASP A 56 -6.43 14.68 -20.66
N GLY A 57 -6.76 13.65 -21.43
CA GLY A 57 -6.60 13.68 -22.88
C GLY A 57 -5.11 13.79 -23.25
N GLU A 58 -4.72 14.90 -23.88
CA GLU A 58 -3.32 15.22 -24.21
C GLU A 58 -2.71 16.30 -23.28
N GLU A 59 -3.48 16.85 -22.33
CA GLU A 59 -2.95 17.87 -21.42
C GLU A 59 -2.19 17.22 -20.25
N ILE A 60 -0.99 17.71 -19.96
CA ILE A 60 -0.18 17.27 -18.83
C ILE A 60 -0.79 17.80 -17.53
N VAL A 61 -1.25 16.88 -16.68
CA VAL A 61 -1.84 17.16 -15.38
C VAL A 61 -0.79 17.10 -14.26
N GLY A 62 0.15 16.16 -14.38
CA GLY A 62 1.25 16.01 -13.44
C GLY A 62 2.44 15.30 -14.05
N ILE A 63 3.61 15.59 -13.49
CA ILE A 63 4.91 15.03 -13.88
C ILE A 63 5.52 14.41 -12.62
N GLY A 64 6.01 13.18 -12.73
CA GLY A 64 6.65 12.48 -11.62
C GLY A 64 8.00 11.91 -12.03
N ASN A 65 8.99 12.11 -11.16
CA ASN A 65 10.33 11.59 -11.34
C ASN A 65 10.70 10.68 -10.16
N SER A 66 11.32 9.55 -10.48
CA SER A 66 11.79 8.60 -9.49
C SER A 66 13.04 7.87 -9.97
N ILE A 67 13.78 7.29 -9.04
CA ILE A 67 15.00 6.55 -9.33
C ILE A 67 15.03 5.23 -8.55
N PRO A 68 15.29 4.09 -9.20
CA PRO A 68 15.45 2.83 -8.51
C PRO A 68 16.83 2.76 -7.83
N LEU A 69 16.91 2.14 -6.65
CA LEU A 69 18.17 1.97 -5.92
C LEU A 69 18.17 0.71 -5.06
N LYS A 70 19.37 0.26 -4.67
CA LYS A 70 19.59 -0.87 -3.77
C LYS A 70 19.82 -0.41 -2.33
N TRP A 71 19.07 -0.98 -1.39
CA TRP A 71 19.25 -0.78 0.05
C TRP A 71 18.99 -2.09 0.80
N ASN A 72 19.94 -2.50 1.65
CA ASN A 72 19.86 -3.77 2.39
C ASN A 72 19.81 -3.56 3.92
N GLU A 73 19.84 -2.32 4.39
CA GLU A 73 19.77 -2.02 5.82
C GLU A 73 18.34 -1.70 6.25
N LYS A 74 18.13 -1.55 7.56
CA LYS A 74 16.89 -1.01 8.12
C LYS A 74 16.62 0.38 7.54
N LEU A 75 15.36 0.70 7.24
CA LEU A 75 15.00 1.99 6.64
C LEU A 75 15.26 3.17 7.58
N GLU A 76 15.29 2.92 8.89
CA GLU A 76 15.67 3.91 9.91
C GLU A 76 17.13 4.39 9.75
N ASN A 77 17.97 3.62 9.03
CA ASN A 77 19.35 3.98 8.70
C ASN A 77 19.48 4.77 7.40
N LEU A 78 18.38 5.14 6.74
CA LEU A 78 18.46 5.95 5.52
C LEU A 78 19.26 7.24 5.77
N PRO A 79 20.12 7.66 4.83
CA PRO A 79 21.06 8.76 5.06
C PRO A 79 20.40 10.12 5.30
N GLU A 80 21.13 11.01 5.98
CA GLU A 80 20.69 12.38 6.25
C GLU A 80 20.73 13.25 4.98
N GLU A 81 21.59 12.87 4.04
CA GLU A 81 21.78 13.45 2.71
C GLU A 81 20.58 13.23 1.78
N GLY A 82 19.57 12.47 2.22
CA GLY A 82 18.22 12.56 1.69
C GLY A 82 18.12 12.40 0.16
N TRP A 83 17.67 13.47 -0.48
CA TRP A 83 17.37 13.54 -1.91
C TRP A 83 18.65 13.44 -2.76
N ASP A 84 19.69 14.21 -2.43
CA ASP A 84 20.98 14.20 -3.14
C ASP A 84 21.58 12.79 -3.13
N TRP A 85 21.60 12.18 -1.94
CA TRP A 85 22.09 10.81 -1.80
C TRP A 85 21.30 9.83 -2.65
N ALA A 86 19.97 9.92 -2.68
CA ALA A 86 19.16 8.98 -3.45
C ALA A 86 19.43 9.08 -4.95
N LEU A 87 19.57 10.31 -5.47
CA LEU A 87 19.90 10.56 -6.87
C LEU A 87 21.27 9.98 -7.21
N GLU A 88 22.32 10.32 -6.46
CA GLU A 88 23.66 9.79 -6.69
C GLU A 88 23.74 8.27 -6.50
N LYS A 89 23.05 7.73 -5.50
CA LYS A 89 23.01 6.30 -5.20
C LYS A 89 22.43 5.51 -6.37
N GLY A 90 21.31 5.96 -6.94
CA GLY A 90 20.66 5.27 -8.05
C GLY A 90 21.54 5.24 -9.30
N PHE A 91 22.18 6.37 -9.65
CA PHE A 91 23.15 6.39 -10.75
C PHE A 91 24.36 5.49 -10.49
N ARG A 92 24.93 5.54 -9.28
CA ARG A 92 26.05 4.67 -8.90
C ARG A 92 25.69 3.19 -8.92
N ASP A 93 24.47 2.83 -8.53
CA ASP A 93 23.98 1.46 -8.60
C ASP A 93 23.84 1.00 -10.05
N LYS A 94 23.30 1.87 -10.93
CA LYS A 94 23.21 1.59 -12.36
C LYS A 94 24.60 1.40 -12.99
N GLU A 95 25.54 2.30 -12.74
CA GLU A 95 26.92 2.19 -13.23
C GLU A 95 27.60 0.88 -12.84
N LYS A 96 27.28 0.38 -11.63
CA LYS A 96 27.79 -0.89 -11.10
C LYS A 96 26.92 -2.09 -11.43
N ASN A 97 25.85 -1.90 -12.20
CA ASN A 97 24.85 -2.92 -12.55
C ASN A 97 24.29 -3.66 -11.32
N ILE A 98 24.03 -2.93 -10.23
CA ILE A 98 23.46 -3.46 -8.99
C ILE A 98 21.94 -3.52 -9.14
N LYS A 99 21.35 -4.70 -8.93
CA LYS A 99 19.89 -4.87 -8.97
C LYS A 99 19.23 -4.06 -7.84
N PRO A 100 18.30 -3.13 -8.15
CA PRO A 100 17.60 -2.33 -7.15
C PRO A 100 16.53 -3.16 -6.42
N ASN A 101 16.14 -2.70 -5.23
CA ASN A 101 14.99 -3.24 -4.50
C ASN A 101 14.06 -2.16 -3.93
N LEU A 102 14.47 -0.88 -3.98
CA LEU A 102 13.63 0.26 -3.61
C LEU A 102 13.40 1.15 -4.83
N LEU A 103 12.24 1.80 -4.85
CA LEU A 103 12.02 3.00 -5.66
C LEU A 103 12.16 4.23 -4.76
N CYS A 104 12.93 5.24 -5.18
CA CYS A 104 12.95 6.53 -4.50
C CYS A 104 12.23 7.58 -5.36
N ALA A 105 11.20 8.21 -4.80
CA ALA A 105 10.59 9.40 -5.40
C ALA A 105 11.56 10.57 -5.35
N LEU A 106 11.67 11.33 -6.43
CA LEU A 106 12.51 12.53 -6.50
C LEU A 106 11.67 13.79 -6.67
N SER A 107 10.65 13.77 -7.52
CA SER A 107 9.78 14.92 -7.71
C SER A 107 8.35 14.49 -8.07
N ILE A 108 7.39 15.31 -7.66
CA ILE A 108 6.04 15.33 -8.20
C ILE A 108 5.69 16.80 -8.44
N THR A 109 5.43 17.14 -9.70
CA THR A 109 5.02 18.49 -10.12
C THR A 109 3.60 18.41 -10.64
N ILE A 110 2.70 19.22 -10.07
CA ILE A 110 1.29 19.28 -10.50
C ILE A 110 1.09 20.56 -11.29
N ASN A 111 0.51 20.43 -12.48
CA ASN A 111 0.15 21.58 -13.30
C ASN A 111 -0.74 22.54 -12.48
N PRO A 112 -0.39 23.84 -12.37
CA PRO A 112 -1.13 24.83 -11.59
C PRO A 112 -2.65 24.83 -11.84
N LYS A 113 -3.10 24.56 -13.08
CA LYS A 113 -4.53 24.48 -13.44
C LYS A 113 -5.29 23.32 -12.76
N TYR A 114 -4.57 22.34 -12.24
CA TYR A 114 -5.11 21.12 -11.65
C TYR A 114 -4.81 20.97 -10.15
N GLN A 115 -4.12 21.95 -9.55
CA GLN A 115 -3.89 21.96 -8.11
C GLN A 115 -5.22 22.00 -7.33
N GLY A 116 -5.24 21.35 -6.16
CA GLY A 116 -6.45 21.23 -5.34
C GLY A 116 -7.48 20.21 -5.82
N LYS A 117 -7.29 19.55 -6.97
CA LYS A 117 -8.24 18.57 -7.53
C LYS A 117 -7.94 17.10 -7.18
N GLY A 118 -7.07 16.86 -6.19
CA GLY A 118 -6.70 15.51 -5.75
C GLY A 118 -5.61 14.80 -6.56
N ILE A 119 -5.01 15.46 -7.56
CA ILE A 119 -3.97 14.91 -8.45
C ILE A 119 -2.79 14.31 -7.68
N SER A 120 -2.37 14.96 -6.60
CA SER A 120 -1.35 14.49 -5.66
C SER A 120 -1.46 13.02 -5.28
N THR A 121 -2.70 12.58 -4.99
CA THR A 121 -2.98 11.20 -4.61
C THR A 121 -2.75 10.26 -5.77
N GLU A 122 -3.18 10.67 -6.97
CA GLU A 122 -3.02 9.86 -8.17
C GLU A 122 -1.56 9.72 -8.58
N MET A 123 -0.77 10.79 -8.50
CA MET A 123 0.67 10.73 -8.79
C MET A 123 1.40 9.72 -7.89
N ILE A 124 1.15 9.73 -6.57
CA ILE A 124 1.76 8.74 -5.66
C ILE A 124 1.33 7.32 -6.02
N ARG A 125 0.05 7.11 -6.35
CA ARG A 125 -0.46 5.79 -6.77
C ARG A 125 0.20 5.33 -8.07
N SER A 126 0.36 6.20 -9.06
CA SER A 126 1.06 5.91 -10.31
C SER A 126 2.51 5.51 -10.05
N MET A 127 3.22 6.21 -9.17
CA MET A 127 4.60 5.87 -8.82
C MET A 127 4.69 4.51 -8.10
N VAL A 128 3.73 4.22 -7.21
CA VAL A 128 3.57 2.89 -6.58
C VAL A 128 3.32 1.81 -7.63
N GLN A 129 2.48 2.06 -8.64
CA GLN A 129 2.23 1.12 -9.74
C GLN A 129 3.49 0.87 -10.57
N ILE A 130 4.28 1.91 -10.87
CA ILE A 130 5.56 1.77 -11.56
C ILE A 130 6.54 0.94 -10.73
N GLY A 131 6.71 1.24 -9.44
CA GLY A 131 7.59 0.46 -8.57
C GLY A 131 7.21 -1.03 -8.52
N LYS A 132 5.90 -1.32 -8.49
CA LYS A 132 5.37 -2.70 -8.55
C LYS A 132 5.65 -3.38 -9.89
N LYS A 133 5.54 -2.67 -11.02
CA LYS A 133 5.82 -3.21 -12.36
C LYS A 133 7.26 -3.71 -12.49
N TYR A 134 8.18 -3.13 -11.74
CA TYR A 134 9.61 -3.47 -11.74
C TYR A 134 10.06 -4.28 -10.51
N ASN A 135 9.12 -4.95 -9.82
CA ASN A 135 9.40 -5.86 -8.69
C ASN A 135 10.22 -5.23 -7.56
N LEU A 136 9.96 -3.96 -7.25
CA LEU A 136 10.57 -3.26 -6.11
C LEU A 136 9.75 -3.50 -4.84
N GLU A 137 10.42 -3.60 -3.69
CA GLU A 137 9.84 -3.98 -2.40
C GLU A 137 9.08 -2.82 -1.73
N SER A 138 9.57 -1.60 -1.90
CA SER A 138 9.03 -0.40 -1.25
C SER A 138 9.33 0.87 -2.02
N LEU A 139 8.46 1.88 -1.83
CA LEU A 139 8.67 3.24 -2.30
C LEU A 139 9.11 4.10 -1.11
N ILE A 140 10.27 4.73 -1.20
CA ILE A 140 10.76 5.73 -0.24
C ILE A 140 10.72 7.12 -0.86
N ILE A 141 10.46 8.14 -0.04
CA ILE A 141 10.22 9.51 -0.49
C ILE A 141 10.88 10.47 0.50
N PRO A 142 11.87 11.29 0.08
CA PRO A 142 12.36 12.41 0.88
C PRO A 142 11.39 13.57 0.68
N VAL A 143 10.36 13.63 1.52
CA VAL A 143 9.27 14.60 1.40
C VAL A 143 9.74 15.99 1.83
N ARG A 144 9.61 16.97 0.92
CA ARG A 144 9.70 18.41 1.21
C ARG A 144 8.34 18.94 1.70
N PRO A 145 8.14 19.23 3.00
CA PRO A 145 6.83 19.62 3.51
C PRO A 145 6.44 21.02 3.00
N THR A 146 5.21 21.16 2.47
CA THR A 146 4.81 22.36 1.71
C THR A 146 4.66 23.61 2.57
N LEU A 147 4.17 23.48 3.81
CA LEU A 147 3.94 24.63 4.71
C LEU A 147 5.14 24.92 5.61
N LYS A 148 6.21 24.10 5.57
CA LYS A 148 7.37 24.31 6.44
C LYS A 148 8.08 25.64 6.18
N LYS A 149 8.00 26.16 4.95
CA LYS A 149 8.52 27.48 4.55
C LYS A 149 7.90 28.65 5.32
N ASP A 150 6.69 28.47 5.85
CA ASP A 150 6.00 29.49 6.66
C ASP A 150 6.46 29.47 8.13
N TYR A 151 7.22 28.44 8.51
CA TYR A 151 7.78 28.25 9.85
C TYR A 151 9.29 27.97 9.80
N PRO A 152 10.10 28.80 9.12
CA PRO A 152 11.50 28.47 8.80
C PRO A 152 12.37 28.31 10.06
N LEU A 153 12.06 29.05 11.14
CA LEU A 153 12.78 29.00 12.42
C LEU A 153 12.42 27.80 13.30
N LYS A 154 11.37 27.03 12.95
CA LYS A 154 11.00 25.84 13.73
C LYS A 154 11.78 24.64 13.23
N ASP A 155 12.34 23.86 14.16
CA ASP A 155 13.03 22.61 13.85
C ASP A 155 12.05 21.66 13.12
N ILE A 156 12.49 21.12 11.99
CA ILE A 156 11.65 20.23 11.18
C ILE A 156 11.25 18.97 11.97
N LYS A 157 12.08 18.46 12.88
CA LYS A 157 11.78 17.32 13.75
C LYS A 157 10.60 17.59 14.66
N GLN A 158 10.44 18.83 15.11
CA GLN A 158 9.25 19.23 15.87
C GLN A 158 8.07 19.45 14.92
N TYR A 159 8.28 20.15 13.81
CA TYR A 159 7.23 20.49 12.84
C TYR A 159 6.47 19.26 12.32
N VAL A 160 7.18 18.17 12.00
CA VAL A 160 6.56 16.95 11.45
C VAL A 160 5.66 16.22 12.44
N THR A 161 5.73 16.57 13.73
CA THR A 161 4.85 16.00 14.77
C THR A 161 3.56 16.81 14.95
N TRP A 162 3.47 18.00 14.35
CA TRP A 162 2.30 18.85 14.50
C TRP A 162 1.08 18.21 13.85
N LYS A 163 -0.05 18.30 14.54
CA LYS A 163 -1.34 17.74 14.13
C LYS A 163 -2.42 18.81 14.15
N ARG A 164 -3.43 18.63 13.29
CA ARG A 164 -4.68 19.40 13.34
C ARG A 164 -5.57 18.85 14.45
N GLU A 165 -6.67 19.55 14.72
CA GLU A 165 -7.69 19.13 15.69
C GLU A 165 -8.28 17.73 15.36
N ASP A 166 -8.31 17.35 14.08
CA ASP A 166 -8.77 16.03 13.61
C ASP A 166 -7.75 14.90 13.82
N GLY A 167 -6.60 15.18 14.47
CA GLY A 167 -5.55 14.21 14.76
C GLY A 167 -4.62 13.85 13.59
N ARG A 168 -4.86 14.40 12.39
CA ARG A 168 -4.02 14.20 11.19
C ARG A 168 -2.84 15.17 11.15
N LEU A 169 -1.81 14.83 10.38
CA LEU A 169 -0.63 15.67 10.21
C LEU A 169 -0.99 17.09 9.75
N PHE A 170 -0.32 18.10 10.32
CA PHE A 170 -0.54 19.51 10.04
C PHE A 170 -0.21 19.87 8.59
N ASP A 171 0.96 19.45 8.11
CA ASP A 171 1.42 19.72 6.74
C ASP A 171 0.54 18.99 5.71
N PRO A 172 0.00 19.69 4.70
CA PRO A 172 -0.89 19.10 3.72
C PRO A 172 -0.23 18.02 2.86
N TRP A 173 1.06 18.15 2.56
CA TRP A 173 1.75 17.18 1.73
C TRP A 173 2.04 15.91 2.51
N LEU A 174 2.59 16.03 3.73
CA LEU A 174 2.77 14.87 4.62
C LEU A 174 1.44 14.16 4.92
N ARG A 175 0.34 14.90 5.09
CA ARG A 175 -1.00 14.35 5.31
C ARG A 175 -1.53 13.55 4.11
N VAL A 176 -1.15 13.90 2.87
CA VAL A 176 -1.49 13.08 1.69
C VAL A 176 -0.79 11.72 1.79
N HIS A 177 0.49 11.67 2.20
CA HIS A 177 1.17 10.40 2.40
C HIS A 177 0.53 9.58 3.53
N GLU A 178 0.24 10.19 4.67
CA GLU A 178 -0.48 9.54 5.79
C GLU A 178 -1.79 8.91 5.33
N LYS A 179 -2.61 9.67 4.56
CA LYS A 179 -3.88 9.18 4.01
C LYS A 179 -3.72 7.95 3.11
N LEU A 180 -2.59 7.81 2.45
CA LEU A 180 -2.30 6.68 1.55
C LEU A 180 -1.60 5.51 2.24
N GLY A 181 -1.46 5.56 3.57
CA GLY A 181 -0.77 4.54 4.36
C GLY A 181 0.75 4.73 4.40
N GLY A 182 1.24 5.87 3.94
CA GLY A 182 2.64 6.25 4.03
C GLY A 182 3.05 6.48 5.48
N LYS A 183 4.22 5.97 5.86
CA LYS A 183 4.77 6.11 7.22
C LYS A 183 6.02 6.96 7.22
N ILE A 184 6.04 7.99 8.06
CA ILE A 184 7.27 8.75 8.34
C ILE A 184 8.28 7.80 8.99
N ILE A 185 9.49 7.78 8.46
CA ILE A 185 10.62 7.00 8.98
C ILE A 185 11.45 7.90 9.90
N LYS A 186 11.99 8.98 9.36
CA LYS A 186 12.82 9.97 10.06
C LYS A 186 12.94 11.26 9.25
N VAL A 187 13.39 12.33 9.88
CA VAL A 187 13.89 13.52 9.19
C VAL A 187 15.24 13.20 8.54
N CYS A 188 15.50 13.75 7.35
CA CYS A 188 16.82 13.82 6.73
C CYS A 188 17.22 15.30 6.61
N SER A 189 18.21 15.70 7.41
CA SER A 189 18.47 17.11 7.69
C SER A 189 19.29 17.83 6.61
N ASN A 190 19.91 17.07 5.71
CA ASN A 190 20.86 17.54 4.70
C ASN A 190 20.45 17.08 3.30
N ALA A 191 19.15 17.03 3.04
CA ALA A 191 18.61 16.35 1.86
C ALA A 191 19.05 16.97 0.54
N MET A 192 19.28 18.28 0.49
CA MET A 192 19.89 18.98 -0.64
C MET A 192 20.85 20.07 -0.15
N LYS A 193 21.87 20.39 -0.95
CA LYS A 193 22.82 21.47 -0.65
C LYS A 193 22.97 22.43 -1.83
N ILE A 194 22.50 23.66 -1.63
CA ILE A 194 22.59 24.74 -2.60
C ILE A 194 23.64 25.75 -2.12
N SER A 195 24.59 26.08 -2.99
CA SER A 195 25.67 27.02 -2.71
C SER A 195 25.81 27.99 -3.89
N GLY A 196 26.08 29.24 -3.58
CA GLY A 196 26.27 30.30 -4.59
C GLY A 196 27.01 31.48 -4.00
N THR A 197 27.49 32.36 -4.87
CA THR A 197 28.04 33.66 -4.45
C THR A 197 26.95 34.56 -3.87
N ILE A 198 27.33 35.64 -3.19
CA ILE A 198 26.31 36.59 -2.71
C ILE A 198 25.51 37.15 -3.89
N SER A 199 26.18 37.46 -5.00
CA SER A 199 25.50 37.94 -6.21
C SER A 199 24.51 36.91 -6.78
N ASP A 200 24.84 35.62 -6.75
CA ASP A 200 23.92 34.57 -7.21
C ASP A 200 22.65 34.55 -6.35
N TRP A 201 22.82 34.56 -5.02
CA TRP A 201 21.69 34.59 -4.09
C TRP A 201 20.84 35.86 -4.23
N GLU A 202 21.46 37.02 -4.43
CA GLU A 202 20.71 38.26 -4.71
C GLU A 202 19.89 38.15 -5.99
N ASN A 203 20.42 37.51 -7.04
CA ASN A 203 19.70 37.26 -8.28
C ASN A 203 18.56 36.25 -8.09
N TRP A 204 18.79 35.16 -7.37
CA TRP A 204 17.79 34.10 -7.17
C TRP A 204 16.62 34.54 -6.27
N THR A 205 16.86 35.48 -5.36
CA THR A 205 15.89 35.83 -4.30
C THR A 205 15.34 37.25 -4.42
N GLY A 206 16.02 38.11 -5.16
CA GLY A 206 15.74 39.55 -5.20
C GLY A 206 16.05 40.30 -3.90
N MET A 207 16.66 39.62 -2.92
CA MET A 207 17.05 40.21 -1.63
C MET A 207 18.47 40.80 -1.71
N LYS A 208 18.82 41.62 -0.72
CA LYS A 208 20.20 42.10 -0.51
C LYS A 208 20.75 41.53 0.79
N PHE A 209 21.99 41.06 0.76
CA PHE A 209 22.66 40.44 1.91
C PHE A 209 23.87 41.29 2.29
N LEU A 210 23.72 42.09 3.34
CA LEU A 210 24.71 43.14 3.70
C LEU A 210 25.65 42.72 4.83
N GLU A 211 25.27 41.69 5.60
CA GLU A 211 26.04 41.19 6.74
C GLU A 211 26.03 39.66 6.76
N SER A 212 27.11 39.04 7.25
CA SER A 212 27.17 37.59 7.42
C SER A 212 26.20 37.13 8.51
N GLY A 213 25.61 35.95 8.33
CA GLY A 213 24.65 35.38 9.26
C GLY A 213 23.53 34.62 8.58
N GLU A 214 22.49 34.29 9.34
CA GLU A 214 21.34 33.54 8.85
C GLU A 214 20.23 34.47 8.34
N TYR A 215 19.72 34.21 7.13
CA TYR A 215 18.58 34.93 6.55
C TYR A 215 17.45 33.96 6.24
N SER A 216 16.22 34.33 6.62
CA SER A 216 15.02 33.61 6.18
C SER A 216 14.64 34.08 4.77
N ILE A 217 14.79 33.19 3.80
CA ILE A 217 14.51 33.46 2.38
C ILE A 217 13.12 32.90 2.03
N PRO A 218 12.29 33.64 1.25
CA PRO A 218 11.02 33.12 0.77
C PRO A 218 11.16 31.76 0.07
N GLY A 219 10.39 30.78 0.55
CA GLY A 219 10.39 29.41 0.00
C GLY A 219 11.42 28.46 0.62
N ALA A 220 12.42 28.95 1.36
CA ALA A 220 13.35 28.10 2.10
C ALA A 220 12.68 27.52 3.35
N LEU A 221 12.98 26.25 3.68
CA LEU A 221 12.41 25.57 4.83
C LEU A 221 13.14 25.88 6.14
N LYS A 222 14.34 26.44 6.07
CA LYS A 222 15.14 26.95 7.20
C LYS A 222 15.99 28.12 6.72
N PRO A 223 16.59 28.91 7.62
CA PRO A 223 17.48 30.00 7.23
C PRO A 223 18.66 29.53 6.37
N VAL A 224 19.09 30.40 5.47
CA VAL A 224 20.30 30.26 4.65
C VAL A 224 21.44 30.95 5.37
N GLU A 225 22.61 30.32 5.42
CA GLU A 225 23.81 30.88 6.04
C GLU A 225 24.62 31.65 5.00
N PHE A 226 24.94 32.91 5.29
CA PHE A 226 25.73 33.77 4.43
C PHE A 226 27.04 34.17 5.10
N ASP A 227 28.13 34.06 4.36
CA ASP A 227 29.43 34.62 4.71
C ASP A 227 29.85 35.61 3.63
N ILE A 228 29.57 36.89 3.88
CA ILE A 228 29.85 38.00 2.95
C ILE A 228 31.36 38.14 2.71
N LYS A 229 32.19 37.83 3.72
CA LYS A 229 33.65 37.97 3.60
C LYS A 229 34.23 36.96 2.61
N ASN A 230 33.67 35.76 2.58
CA ASN A 230 34.10 34.68 1.69
C ASN A 230 33.24 34.58 0.42
N ASP A 231 32.34 35.55 0.19
CA ASP A 231 31.43 35.62 -0.95
C ASP A 231 30.64 34.31 -1.18
N VAL A 232 30.01 33.79 -0.12
CA VAL A 232 29.29 32.52 -0.20
C VAL A 232 28.00 32.53 0.63
N GLY A 233 26.93 32.01 0.04
CA GLY A 233 25.71 31.61 0.75
C GLY A 233 25.49 30.10 0.60
N ILE A 234 25.15 29.44 1.70
CA ILE A 234 24.92 28.00 1.75
C ILE A 234 23.54 27.72 2.35
N TYR A 235 22.72 27.02 1.58
CA TYR A 235 21.45 26.51 2.03
C TYR A 235 21.48 24.99 2.08
N ILE A 236 21.01 24.45 3.22
CA ILE A 236 20.87 23.02 3.45
C ILE A 236 19.38 22.75 3.63
N GLU A 237 18.78 22.06 2.65
CA GLU A 237 17.36 21.72 2.62
C GLU A 237 17.09 20.48 3.50
N PRO A 238 16.20 20.57 4.49
CA PRO A 238 15.74 19.40 5.24
C PRO A 238 14.53 18.74 4.55
N ASN A 239 14.47 17.41 4.53
CA ASN A 239 13.29 16.65 4.11
C ASN A 239 12.88 15.61 5.16
N VAL A 240 11.85 14.84 4.86
CA VAL A 240 11.28 13.80 5.72
C VAL A 240 11.19 12.51 4.94
N TRP A 241 11.94 11.49 5.33
CA TRP A 241 11.80 10.16 4.76
C TRP A 241 10.44 9.56 5.09
N VAL A 242 9.69 9.19 4.06
CA VAL A 242 8.41 8.50 4.14
C VAL A 242 8.49 7.21 3.33
N LYS A 243 7.93 6.11 3.85
CA LYS A 243 7.81 4.84 3.12
C LYS A 243 6.37 4.50 2.76
N HIS A 244 6.19 3.91 1.59
CA HIS A 244 4.99 3.22 1.14
C HIS A 244 5.35 1.75 0.84
N LYS A 245 4.53 0.82 1.31
CA LYS A 245 4.69 -0.61 0.97
C LYS A 245 4.13 -0.87 -0.44
N LEU A 246 4.83 -1.71 -1.20
CA LEU A 246 4.36 -2.19 -2.50
C LEU A 246 3.78 -3.60 -2.31
N TYR A 247 2.48 -3.70 -2.04
CA TYR A 247 1.84 -5.00 -1.73
C TYR A 247 1.67 -5.89 -2.98
N ALA A 248 2.13 -7.14 -2.91
CA ALA A 248 1.96 -8.18 -3.94
C ALA A 248 0.48 -8.45 -4.27
N THR A 249 -0.43 -8.29 -3.31
CA THR A 249 -1.89 -8.47 -3.49
C THR A 249 -2.52 -7.55 -4.53
N ASN A 250 -1.86 -6.48 -4.97
CA ASN A 250 -2.35 -5.68 -6.09
C ASN A 250 -1.97 -6.26 -7.46
N GLN A 251 -0.85 -6.99 -7.55
CA GLN A 251 -0.36 -7.57 -8.81
C GLN A 251 -1.25 -8.70 -9.31
N VAL A 252 -1.92 -9.42 -8.39
CA VAL A 252 -2.81 -10.54 -8.75
C VAL A 252 -4.17 -10.08 -9.29
N MET A 253 -4.66 -8.91 -8.87
CA MET A 253 -6.05 -8.49 -9.17
C MET A 253 -6.39 -8.45 -10.67
N PRO A 254 -5.52 -7.99 -11.59
CA PRO A 254 -5.80 -8.06 -13.03
C PRO A 254 -6.05 -9.48 -13.54
N TYR A 255 -5.38 -10.48 -12.97
CA TYR A 255 -5.55 -11.90 -13.32
C TYR A 255 -6.87 -12.44 -12.80
N HIS A 256 -7.19 -12.19 -11.52
CA HIS A 256 -8.50 -12.51 -10.94
C HIS A 256 -9.66 -11.90 -11.72
N LYS A 257 -9.50 -10.63 -12.12
CA LYS A 257 -10.49 -9.91 -12.91
C LYS A 257 -10.69 -10.56 -14.28
N LYS A 258 -9.60 -10.87 -14.98
CA LYS A 258 -9.65 -11.57 -16.27
C LYS A 258 -10.35 -12.93 -16.14
N ALA A 259 -10.14 -13.64 -15.02
CA ALA A 259 -10.72 -14.94 -14.79
C ALA A 259 -12.23 -14.87 -14.48
N MET A 260 -12.66 -14.00 -13.54
CA MET A 260 -13.98 -14.14 -12.90
C MET A 260 -14.90 -12.90 -12.95
N ASP A 261 -14.44 -11.73 -13.41
CA ASP A 261 -15.21 -10.48 -13.30
C ASP A 261 -16.58 -10.55 -14.00
N GLU A 262 -16.60 -11.07 -15.23
CA GLU A 262 -17.84 -11.24 -16.01
C GLU A 262 -18.80 -12.26 -15.37
N GLU A 263 -18.25 -13.32 -14.77
CA GLU A 263 -19.03 -14.34 -14.09
C GLU A 263 -19.68 -13.79 -12.82
N TRP A 264 -18.93 -13.05 -12.00
CA TRP A 264 -19.47 -12.35 -10.83
C TRP A 264 -20.56 -11.37 -11.21
N ASP A 265 -20.35 -10.58 -12.25
CA ASP A 265 -21.36 -9.63 -12.70
C ASP A 265 -22.64 -10.34 -13.18
N THR A 266 -22.49 -11.49 -13.85
CA THR A 266 -23.62 -12.33 -14.26
C THR A 266 -24.39 -12.88 -13.05
N MET A 267 -23.68 -13.35 -12.03
CA MET A 267 -24.30 -13.85 -10.80
C MET A 267 -25.01 -12.74 -10.02
N PHE A 268 -24.37 -11.58 -9.86
CA PHE A 268 -24.97 -10.44 -9.14
C PHE A 268 -26.08 -9.75 -9.93
N ALA A 269 -26.20 -9.95 -11.24
CA ALA A 269 -27.38 -9.53 -11.98
C ALA A 269 -28.68 -10.22 -11.50
N ASN A 270 -28.58 -11.42 -10.92
CA ASN A 270 -29.70 -12.06 -10.22
C ASN A 270 -29.80 -11.47 -8.79
N PRO A 271 -30.89 -10.76 -8.42
CA PRO A 271 -31.03 -10.14 -7.11
C PRO A 271 -31.11 -11.15 -5.94
N ASN A 272 -31.45 -12.40 -6.22
CA ASN A 272 -31.55 -13.48 -5.24
C ASN A 272 -30.27 -14.32 -5.11
N PHE A 273 -29.19 -13.96 -5.82
CA PHE A 273 -27.95 -14.71 -5.73
C PHE A 273 -27.33 -14.57 -4.33
N ILE A 274 -27.08 -15.72 -3.72
CA ILE A 274 -26.34 -15.93 -2.48
C ILE A 274 -25.09 -16.75 -2.81
N PHE A 275 -23.93 -16.23 -2.45
CA PHE A 275 -22.62 -16.84 -2.69
C PHE A 275 -22.35 -18.01 -1.75
N GLN A 276 -22.63 -17.85 -0.46
CA GLN A 276 -22.40 -18.88 0.55
C GLN A 276 -23.25 -20.12 0.29
N LYS A 277 -22.69 -21.31 0.47
CA LYS A 277 -23.32 -22.61 0.19
C LYS A 277 -23.09 -23.61 1.32
N ASP A 278 -23.81 -24.72 1.27
CA ASP A 278 -23.58 -25.92 2.08
C ASP A 278 -23.34 -25.63 3.58
N GLN A 279 -22.21 -26.11 4.13
CA GLN A 279 -21.95 -26.05 5.57
C GLN A 279 -21.77 -24.62 6.08
N GLU A 280 -21.27 -23.72 5.24
CA GLU A 280 -21.14 -22.30 5.56
C GLU A 280 -22.53 -21.66 5.67
N LEU A 281 -23.38 -21.84 4.64
CA LEU A 281 -24.72 -21.29 4.63
C LEU A 281 -25.57 -21.83 5.80
N ASP A 282 -25.46 -23.13 6.08
CA ASP A 282 -26.14 -23.77 7.21
C ASP A 282 -25.75 -23.15 8.55
N GLU A 283 -24.47 -22.82 8.74
CA GLU A 283 -24.00 -22.23 9.99
C GLU A 283 -24.37 -20.75 10.10
N LEU A 284 -24.28 -19.99 9.00
CA LEU A 284 -24.73 -18.60 8.96
C LEU A 284 -26.25 -18.48 9.19
N ASN A 285 -27.04 -19.44 8.72
CA ASN A 285 -28.47 -19.52 9.00
C ASN A 285 -28.76 -19.74 10.50
N LYS A 286 -27.96 -20.55 11.19
CA LYS A 286 -28.08 -20.74 12.65
C LYS A 286 -27.67 -19.49 13.43
N ILE A 287 -26.65 -18.77 12.95
CA ILE A 287 -26.22 -17.49 13.53
C ILE A 287 -27.30 -16.40 13.32
N GLY A 288 -28.02 -16.45 12.20
CA GLY A 288 -29.10 -15.54 11.85
C GLY A 288 -28.61 -14.20 11.32
N ILE A 289 -28.36 -14.08 10.02
CA ILE A 289 -27.74 -12.90 9.40
C ILE A 289 -28.67 -11.67 9.33
N GLN A 290 -29.99 -11.89 9.29
CA GLN A 290 -30.97 -10.82 9.16
C GLN A 290 -30.78 -9.73 10.22
N GLY A 291 -30.56 -8.49 9.77
CA GLY A 291 -30.40 -7.31 10.62
C GLY A 291 -29.02 -7.13 11.27
N LYS A 292 -28.11 -8.10 11.17
CA LYS A 292 -26.76 -8.01 11.79
C LYS A 292 -25.87 -6.99 11.09
N LYS A 293 -24.96 -6.39 11.85
CA LYS A 293 -23.84 -5.57 11.35
C LYS A 293 -22.60 -6.45 11.22
N ILE A 294 -22.02 -6.51 10.03
CA ILE A 294 -20.96 -7.46 9.69
C ILE A 294 -19.69 -6.71 9.27
N ALA A 295 -18.56 -7.10 9.85
CA ALA A 295 -17.23 -6.73 9.38
C ALA A 295 -16.58 -7.94 8.69
N HIS A 296 -16.10 -7.77 7.45
CA HIS A 296 -15.33 -8.79 6.75
C HIS A 296 -13.86 -8.37 6.70
N LEU A 297 -12.98 -9.14 7.34
CA LEU A 297 -11.55 -8.89 7.34
C LEU A 297 -10.87 -9.56 6.14
N SER A 298 -9.96 -8.85 5.49
CA SER A 298 -9.26 -9.29 4.27
C SER A 298 -10.24 -9.65 3.14
N CYS A 299 -11.22 -8.76 2.91
CA CYS A 299 -12.41 -9.09 2.13
C CYS A 299 -12.19 -9.25 0.62
N ASN A 300 -10.97 -9.02 0.11
CA ASN A 300 -10.64 -9.11 -1.31
C ASN A 300 -11.64 -8.30 -2.18
N ASN A 301 -12.20 -8.93 -3.21
CA ASN A 301 -13.20 -8.40 -4.14
C ASN A 301 -14.62 -8.33 -3.53
N GLY A 302 -14.79 -8.68 -2.25
CA GLY A 302 -15.97 -8.49 -1.42
C GLY A 302 -17.23 -9.22 -1.84
N ILE A 303 -17.10 -10.26 -2.67
CA ILE A 303 -18.21 -11.07 -3.20
C ILE A 303 -19.04 -11.68 -2.05
N GLU A 304 -18.37 -12.27 -1.07
CA GLU A 304 -18.98 -12.88 0.11
C GLU A 304 -19.75 -11.86 0.95
N LEU A 305 -19.17 -10.67 1.14
CA LEU A 305 -19.79 -9.62 1.95
C LEU A 305 -21.03 -9.02 1.28
N MET A 306 -20.98 -8.83 -0.05
CA MET A 306 -22.14 -8.40 -0.83
C MET A 306 -23.26 -9.44 -0.79
N SER A 307 -22.92 -10.73 -0.81
CA SER A 307 -23.90 -11.80 -0.60
C SER A 307 -24.52 -11.74 0.81
N LEU A 308 -23.73 -11.54 1.87
CA LEU A 308 -24.25 -11.37 3.24
C LEU A 308 -25.20 -10.17 3.36
N LYS A 309 -24.97 -9.08 2.61
CA LYS A 309 -25.92 -7.95 2.53
C LYS A 309 -27.26 -8.39 1.94
N ARG A 310 -27.26 -9.24 0.91
CA ARG A 310 -28.49 -9.82 0.32
C ARG A 310 -29.20 -10.81 1.24
N MET A 311 -28.47 -11.49 2.11
CA MET A 311 -29.04 -12.30 3.19
C MET A 311 -29.71 -11.46 4.30
N GLY A 312 -29.72 -10.14 4.18
CA GLY A 312 -30.47 -9.23 5.05
C GLY A 312 -29.65 -8.57 6.15
N ALA A 313 -28.31 -8.64 6.12
CA ALA A 313 -27.48 -7.86 7.02
C ALA A 313 -27.80 -6.36 6.91
N SER A 314 -27.84 -5.66 8.05
CA SER A 314 -28.21 -4.23 8.06
C SER A 314 -27.07 -3.33 7.58
N ARG A 315 -25.83 -3.67 7.97
CA ARG A 315 -24.61 -2.94 7.61
C ARG A 315 -23.48 -3.93 7.34
N CYS A 316 -22.77 -3.72 6.25
CA CYS A 316 -21.64 -4.55 5.84
C CYS A 316 -20.42 -3.66 5.60
N VAL A 317 -19.30 -3.95 6.26
CA VAL A 317 -18.03 -3.22 6.09
C VAL A 317 -16.90 -4.20 5.79
N GLY A 318 -16.31 -4.11 4.61
CA GLY A 318 -15.16 -4.92 4.19
C GLY A 318 -13.84 -4.17 4.36
N PHE A 319 -12.81 -4.84 4.85
CA PHE A 319 -11.46 -4.30 5.01
C PHE A 319 -10.48 -5.10 4.16
N ASP A 320 -9.72 -4.42 3.30
CA ASP A 320 -8.67 -5.07 2.50
C ASP A 320 -7.48 -4.14 2.26
N ILE A 321 -6.29 -4.71 2.11
CA ILE A 321 -5.04 -3.99 1.90
C ILE A 321 -4.82 -3.60 0.42
N SER A 322 -5.50 -4.29 -0.50
CA SER A 322 -5.41 -4.11 -1.95
C SER A 322 -6.21 -2.89 -2.39
N ASP A 323 -5.52 -1.92 -2.98
CA ASP A 323 -6.16 -0.76 -3.60
C ASP A 323 -7.07 -1.20 -4.76
N ASN A 324 -6.57 -2.14 -5.57
CA ASN A 324 -7.26 -2.64 -6.75
C ASN A 324 -8.54 -3.42 -6.38
N ALA A 325 -8.47 -4.29 -5.37
CA ALA A 325 -9.64 -5.06 -4.92
C ALA A 325 -10.74 -4.14 -4.38
N ILE A 326 -10.37 -3.15 -3.56
CA ILE A 326 -11.31 -2.16 -3.01
C ILE A 326 -11.93 -1.28 -4.10
N GLU A 327 -11.17 -0.89 -5.12
CA GLU A 327 -11.72 -0.14 -6.24
C GLU A 327 -12.72 -0.97 -7.06
N GLU A 328 -12.37 -2.22 -7.35
CA GLU A 328 -13.21 -3.14 -8.12
C GLU A 328 -14.54 -3.42 -7.41
N VAL A 329 -14.49 -3.79 -6.13
CA VAL A 329 -15.70 -4.10 -5.38
C VAL A 329 -16.62 -2.89 -5.22
N ARG A 330 -16.07 -1.68 -5.06
CA ARG A 330 -16.89 -0.45 -4.99
C ARG A 330 -17.66 -0.24 -6.30
N LYS A 331 -17.00 -0.43 -7.45
CA LYS A 331 -17.66 -0.34 -8.76
C LYS A 331 -18.75 -1.40 -8.91
N ARG A 332 -18.51 -2.62 -8.44
CA ARG A 332 -19.50 -3.72 -8.50
C ARG A 332 -20.70 -3.46 -7.58
N ALA A 333 -20.44 -3.06 -6.35
CA ALA A 333 -21.46 -2.70 -5.37
C ALA A 333 -22.35 -1.55 -5.87
N GLU A 334 -21.76 -0.50 -6.45
CA GLU A 334 -22.48 0.59 -7.09
C GLU A 334 -23.33 0.10 -8.28
N ARG A 335 -22.72 -0.70 -9.18
CA ARG A 335 -23.40 -1.25 -10.37
C ARG A 335 -24.65 -2.04 -10.02
N PHE A 336 -24.61 -2.84 -8.96
CA PHE A 336 -25.73 -3.69 -8.55
C PHE A 336 -26.55 -3.10 -7.40
N ASN A 337 -26.30 -1.84 -7.03
CA ASN A 337 -26.99 -1.13 -5.96
C ASN A 337 -27.01 -1.91 -4.62
N ILE A 338 -25.86 -2.45 -4.24
CA ILE A 338 -25.66 -3.19 -3.00
C ILE A 338 -24.94 -2.29 -2.01
N ASP A 339 -25.64 -1.89 -0.95
CA ASP A 339 -25.17 -0.96 0.08
C ASP A 339 -24.18 -1.64 1.05
N CYS A 340 -22.91 -1.68 0.63
CA CYS A 340 -21.76 -2.13 1.41
C CYS A 340 -20.68 -1.05 1.46
N GLU A 341 -19.99 -0.95 2.61
CA GLU A 341 -18.83 -0.08 2.79
C GLU A 341 -17.54 -0.89 2.59
N PHE A 342 -16.56 -0.31 1.91
CA PHE A 342 -15.25 -0.95 1.71
C PHE A 342 -14.14 0.00 2.11
N VAL A 343 -13.23 -0.45 2.97
CA VAL A 343 -12.16 0.34 3.57
C VAL A 343 -10.81 -0.24 3.17
N ARG A 344 -10.04 0.52 2.39
CA ARG A 344 -8.66 0.17 2.07
C ARG A 344 -7.78 0.41 3.30
N THR A 345 -7.32 -0.65 3.95
CA THR A 345 -6.45 -0.58 5.12
C THR A 345 -5.70 -1.88 5.34
N ASP A 346 -4.56 -1.81 6.03
CA ASP A 346 -3.97 -3.01 6.64
C ASP A 346 -4.88 -3.41 7.81
N VAL A 347 -5.35 -4.66 7.82
CA VAL A 347 -6.24 -5.21 8.86
C VAL A 347 -5.64 -5.09 10.27
N LEU A 348 -4.30 -5.10 10.40
CA LEU A 348 -3.60 -4.89 11.66
C LEU A 348 -3.61 -3.43 12.13
N GLU A 349 -4.11 -2.52 11.29
CA GLU A 349 -4.12 -1.07 11.48
C GLU A 349 -5.54 -0.48 11.41
N ILE A 350 -6.57 -1.33 11.47
CA ILE A 350 -7.97 -0.86 11.49
C ILE A 350 -8.17 0.15 12.64
N SER A 351 -8.73 1.29 12.22
CA SER A 351 -9.03 2.48 13.03
C SER A 351 -10.02 2.18 14.15
N GLU A 352 -9.85 2.85 15.29
CA GLU A 352 -10.69 2.69 16.48
C GLU A 352 -12.14 3.16 16.27
N GLU A 353 -12.41 3.95 15.23
CA GLU A 353 -13.76 4.40 14.88
C GLU A 353 -14.73 3.23 14.59
N PHE A 354 -14.20 2.06 14.24
CA PHE A 354 -14.94 0.84 13.96
C PHE A 354 -15.15 -0.06 15.18
N TYR A 355 -14.61 0.28 16.35
CA TYR A 355 -14.66 -0.60 17.52
C TYR A 355 -16.04 -0.69 18.16
N GLY A 356 -16.42 -1.90 18.56
CA GLY A 356 -17.71 -2.21 19.17
C GLY A 356 -18.92 -1.96 18.26
N LYS A 357 -18.75 -1.99 16.94
CA LYS A 357 -19.80 -1.63 15.97
C LYS A 357 -20.46 -2.82 15.27
N PHE A 358 -19.93 -4.03 15.43
CA PHE A 358 -20.34 -5.19 14.65
C PHE A 358 -20.88 -6.32 15.52
N ASP A 359 -21.89 -7.03 15.01
CA ASP A 359 -22.46 -8.21 15.65
C ASP A 359 -21.75 -9.50 15.19
N LEU A 360 -21.13 -9.44 14.01
CA LEU A 360 -20.38 -10.54 13.42
C LEU A 360 -19.08 -10.01 12.78
N VAL A 361 -17.96 -10.65 13.08
CA VAL A 361 -16.72 -10.54 12.29
C VAL A 361 -16.59 -11.83 11.51
N TYR A 362 -16.43 -11.69 10.20
CA TYR A 362 -16.41 -12.76 9.23
C TYR A 362 -15.02 -12.80 8.57
N ILE A 363 -14.41 -13.99 8.50
CA ILE A 363 -13.08 -14.23 7.94
C ILE A 363 -13.17 -15.44 7.00
N THR A 364 -12.93 -15.21 5.71
CA THR A 364 -12.93 -16.23 4.65
C THR A 364 -11.98 -15.79 3.51
N VAL A 365 -11.74 -16.60 2.49
CA VAL A 365 -11.00 -17.86 2.64
C VAL A 365 -9.56 -17.56 2.22
N GLY A 366 -8.60 -18.32 2.71
CA GLY A 366 -7.19 -18.21 2.35
C GLY A 366 -6.46 -17.09 3.09
N THR A 367 -7.03 -16.51 4.14
CA THR A 367 -6.52 -15.25 4.72
C THR A 367 -5.43 -15.49 5.75
N LEU A 368 -5.64 -16.41 6.70
CA LEU A 368 -4.82 -16.47 7.92
C LEU A 368 -3.34 -16.79 7.67
N VAL A 369 -3.05 -17.50 6.58
CA VAL A 369 -1.67 -17.86 6.18
C VAL A 369 -0.84 -16.63 5.82
N TRP A 370 -1.44 -15.52 5.39
CA TRP A 370 -0.74 -14.28 5.01
C TRP A 370 -0.48 -13.33 6.19
N ILE A 371 -0.98 -13.66 7.39
CA ILE A 371 -0.99 -12.75 8.53
C ILE A 371 0.25 -12.99 9.42
N PRO A 372 1.25 -12.10 9.44
CA PRO A 372 2.47 -12.29 10.24
C PRO A 372 2.17 -12.26 11.75
N ASP A 373 1.32 -11.33 12.19
CA ASP A 373 0.92 -11.15 13.58
C ASP A 373 -0.56 -11.52 13.77
N ARG A 374 -0.83 -12.83 13.84
CA ARG A 374 -2.19 -13.35 14.03
C ARG A 374 -2.79 -12.97 15.38
N LYS A 375 -1.96 -12.77 16.42
CA LYS A 375 -2.45 -12.30 17.72
C LYS A 375 -3.09 -10.92 17.58
N LYS A 376 -2.36 -9.96 17.01
CA LYS A 376 -2.89 -8.61 16.78
C LYS A 376 -4.09 -8.63 15.83
N TYR A 377 -4.11 -9.53 14.84
CA TYR A 377 -5.25 -9.71 13.95
C TYR A 377 -6.53 -10.13 14.70
N PHE A 378 -6.45 -11.14 15.58
CA PHE A 378 -7.60 -11.57 16.39
C PHE A 378 -7.96 -10.56 17.48
N GLU A 379 -7.00 -9.82 18.04
CA GLU A 379 -7.29 -8.66 18.90
C GLU A 379 -8.09 -7.58 18.15
N LYS A 380 -7.76 -7.30 16.88
CA LYS A 380 -8.54 -6.38 16.03
C LYS A 380 -9.94 -6.93 15.77
N ALA A 381 -10.08 -8.21 15.44
CA ALA A 381 -11.38 -8.86 15.30
C ALA A 381 -12.23 -8.72 16.58
N ALA A 382 -11.64 -8.97 17.75
CA ALA A 382 -12.31 -8.77 19.03
C ALA A 382 -12.74 -7.31 19.23
N ASN A 383 -11.86 -6.35 18.94
CA ASN A 383 -12.17 -4.92 19.12
C ASN A 383 -13.32 -4.42 18.24
N LEU A 384 -13.45 -4.95 17.02
CA LEU A 384 -14.56 -4.60 16.12
C LEU A 384 -15.92 -5.05 16.64
N LEU A 385 -15.97 -6.19 17.33
CA LEU A 385 -17.20 -6.75 17.84
C LEU A 385 -17.78 -5.95 19.00
N ALA A 386 -19.08 -5.71 18.93
CA ALA A 386 -19.90 -5.30 20.06
C ALA A 386 -19.88 -6.38 21.15
N LYS A 387 -20.38 -6.03 22.34
CA LYS A 387 -20.58 -7.01 23.41
C LYS A 387 -21.44 -8.16 22.90
N ASP A 388 -21.06 -9.39 23.25
CA ASP A 388 -21.73 -10.63 22.82
C ASP A 388 -21.69 -10.93 21.31
N GLY A 389 -20.93 -10.15 20.53
CA GLY A 389 -20.72 -10.39 19.11
C GLY A 389 -19.96 -11.68 18.82
N GLN A 390 -20.11 -12.20 17.61
CA GLN A 390 -19.55 -13.49 17.19
C GLN A 390 -18.42 -13.32 16.16
N LEU A 391 -17.45 -14.21 16.24
CA LEU A 391 -16.43 -14.43 15.24
C LEU A 391 -16.83 -15.68 14.45
N PHE A 392 -16.85 -15.56 13.12
CA PHE A 392 -17.04 -16.67 12.19
C PHE A 392 -15.83 -16.77 11.28
N ILE A 393 -15.24 -17.95 11.20
CA ILE A 393 -14.11 -18.26 10.31
C ILE A 393 -14.50 -19.46 9.46
N TYR A 394 -14.36 -19.34 8.15
CA TYR A 394 -14.35 -20.48 7.23
C TYR A 394 -13.07 -20.43 6.41
N GLU A 395 -12.18 -21.40 6.64
CA GLU A 395 -10.79 -21.28 6.22
C GLU A 395 -10.21 -22.64 5.83
N HIS A 396 -9.21 -22.62 4.94
CA HIS A 396 -8.48 -23.84 4.58
C HIS A 396 -7.75 -24.39 5.81
N HIS A 397 -7.71 -25.70 5.92
CA HIS A 397 -7.17 -26.37 7.08
C HIS A 397 -5.64 -26.39 7.02
N PRO A 398 -4.92 -26.07 8.13
CA PRO A 398 -3.45 -26.06 8.14
C PRO A 398 -2.82 -27.42 7.85
N PHE A 399 -3.56 -28.52 7.99
CA PHE A 399 -3.08 -29.83 7.53
C PHE A 399 -2.81 -29.84 6.02
N GLY A 400 -3.58 -29.09 5.22
CA GLY A 400 -3.38 -28.99 3.79
C GLY A 400 -1.95 -28.58 3.42
N ASN A 401 -1.28 -27.79 4.27
CA ASN A 401 0.08 -27.34 4.05
C ASN A 401 1.10 -28.50 3.95
N VAL A 402 0.82 -29.68 4.51
CA VAL A 402 1.74 -30.84 4.36
C VAL A 402 1.63 -31.50 2.99
N LEU A 403 0.55 -31.22 2.27
CA LEU A 403 0.18 -31.82 0.99
C LEU A 403 0.57 -30.89 -0.16
N PRO A 404 0.88 -31.45 -1.34
CA PRO A 404 1.15 -30.66 -2.53
C PRO A 404 -0.05 -29.85 -2.98
N TYR A 405 0.24 -28.71 -3.62
CA TYR A 405 -0.72 -28.01 -4.46
C TYR A 405 -1.00 -28.82 -5.73
N ASP A 406 -2.20 -28.64 -6.31
CA ASP A 406 -2.64 -29.37 -7.50
C ASP A 406 -1.68 -29.20 -8.71
N GLU A 407 -0.93 -28.11 -8.77
CA GLU A 407 0.01 -27.78 -9.87
C GLU A 407 1.37 -28.49 -9.78
N GLU A 408 1.71 -29.08 -8.63
CA GLU A 408 3.11 -29.46 -8.34
C GLU A 408 3.43 -30.95 -8.55
N PHE A 409 2.44 -31.84 -8.54
CA PHE A 409 2.69 -33.28 -8.63
C PHE A 409 1.60 -34.04 -9.40
N GLU A 410 2.01 -35.01 -10.22
CA GLU A 410 1.11 -36.04 -10.75
C GLU A 410 0.50 -36.81 -9.57
N TYR A 411 -0.74 -36.48 -9.21
CA TYR A 411 -1.81 -37.31 -8.62
C TYR A 411 -1.45 -38.38 -7.55
N GLU A 412 -0.26 -38.34 -6.96
CA GLU A 412 0.23 -39.24 -5.92
C GLU A 412 0.17 -38.54 -4.58
N LEU A 413 -0.42 -39.18 -3.56
CA LEU A 413 -0.37 -38.67 -2.20
C LEU A 413 1.09 -38.61 -1.74
N LYS A 414 1.60 -37.38 -1.54
CA LYS A 414 2.92 -37.12 -0.98
C LYS A 414 2.81 -36.13 0.17
N VAL A 415 3.61 -36.38 1.20
CA VAL A 415 3.84 -35.40 2.27
C VAL A 415 5.09 -34.63 1.88
N ILE A 416 4.93 -33.36 1.53
CA ILE A 416 6.02 -32.51 1.00
C ILE A 416 6.50 -31.45 2.00
N HIS A 417 5.71 -31.15 3.02
CA HIS A 417 6.08 -30.21 4.09
C HIS A 417 5.82 -30.78 5.49
N LYS A 418 6.43 -30.15 6.50
CA LYS A 418 6.27 -30.54 7.91
C LYS A 418 5.04 -29.83 8.49
N TYR A 419 4.16 -30.55 9.20
CA TYR A 419 2.99 -29.91 9.85
C TYR A 419 3.39 -28.90 10.94
N PHE A 420 4.43 -29.22 11.71
CA PHE A 420 4.96 -28.34 12.77
C PHE A 420 6.05 -27.41 12.26
N ASP A 421 6.03 -27.09 10.97
CA ASP A 421 6.96 -26.11 10.41
C ASP A 421 6.71 -24.74 11.01
N LYS A 422 7.80 -24.00 11.23
CA LYS A 422 7.78 -22.63 11.72
C LYS A 422 8.56 -21.69 10.79
N GLU A 423 9.11 -22.23 9.70
CA GLU A 423 9.76 -21.43 8.68
C GLU A 423 8.70 -20.64 7.90
N ILE A 424 9.04 -19.39 7.57
CA ILE A 424 8.23 -18.55 6.70
C ILE A 424 8.46 -19.04 5.28
N TRP A 425 7.39 -19.31 4.55
CA TRP A 425 7.49 -19.73 3.15
C TRP A 425 7.44 -18.48 2.26
N GLU A 426 8.42 -18.35 1.37
CA GLU A 426 8.51 -17.26 0.40
C GLU A 426 8.19 -17.80 -1.00
N GLU A 427 7.23 -17.17 -1.69
CA GLU A 427 6.83 -17.53 -3.06
C GLU A 427 6.92 -16.32 -3.99
N ASN A 428 7.38 -16.55 -5.21
CA ASN A 428 7.66 -15.52 -6.22
C ASN A 428 6.92 -15.77 -7.56
N ARG A 429 6.13 -16.85 -7.67
CA ARG A 429 5.37 -17.24 -8.88
C ARG A 429 4.02 -16.50 -9.07
N GLY A 430 3.68 -15.57 -8.19
CA GLY A 430 2.37 -14.93 -8.15
C GLY A 430 1.36 -15.75 -7.33
N ILE A 431 0.22 -15.15 -7.02
CA ILE A 431 -0.79 -15.73 -6.12
C ILE A 431 -2.18 -15.85 -6.79
N ASP A 432 -2.23 -16.09 -8.10
CA ASP A 432 -3.49 -16.22 -8.85
C ASP A 432 -4.14 -17.59 -8.62
N TYR A 433 -5.11 -17.62 -7.72
CA TYR A 433 -5.88 -18.82 -7.37
C TYR A 433 -7.20 -18.96 -8.16
N TYR A 434 -7.54 -18.02 -9.05
CA TYR A 434 -8.73 -18.13 -9.91
C TYR A 434 -8.38 -18.57 -11.33
N GLY A 435 -7.34 -17.97 -11.92
CA GLY A 435 -6.90 -18.27 -13.28
C GLY A 435 -5.79 -19.32 -13.35
N GLY A 436 -5.07 -19.57 -12.25
CA GLY A 436 -3.89 -20.45 -12.24
C GLY A 436 -2.74 -19.91 -13.10
N GLU A 437 -2.69 -18.60 -13.36
CA GLU A 437 -1.60 -18.01 -14.15
C GLU A 437 -0.38 -17.76 -13.25
N SER A 438 0.77 -18.35 -13.62
CA SER A 438 2.06 -17.98 -13.04
C SER A 438 2.60 -16.71 -13.70
N TYR A 439 3.10 -15.77 -12.90
CA TYR A 439 3.73 -14.54 -13.37
C TYR A 439 4.86 -14.09 -12.44
N GLU A 440 5.80 -13.29 -12.95
CA GLU A 440 6.85 -12.72 -12.10
C GLU A 440 6.22 -11.72 -11.12
N SER A 441 6.21 -12.07 -9.84
CA SER A 441 5.57 -11.31 -8.76
C SER A 441 6.61 -10.80 -7.77
N SER A 442 6.25 -9.76 -7.01
CA SER A 442 6.93 -9.48 -5.75
C SER A 442 6.74 -10.67 -4.78
N PRO A 443 7.70 -10.93 -3.88
CA PRO A 443 7.59 -12.02 -2.93
C PRO A 443 6.31 -11.93 -2.10
N SER A 444 5.61 -13.05 -2.00
CA SER A 444 4.56 -13.27 -1.00
C SER A 444 5.13 -14.16 0.11
N TYR A 445 4.59 -13.99 1.32
CA TYR A 445 5.05 -14.71 2.50
C TYR A 445 3.88 -15.41 3.17
N GLU A 446 4.01 -16.70 3.34
CA GLU A 446 3.09 -17.55 4.08
C GLU A 446 3.67 -17.89 5.45
N PHE A 447 2.81 -17.87 6.46
CA PHE A 447 3.13 -18.10 7.86
C PHE A 447 2.40 -19.36 8.33
N PRO A 448 3.03 -20.54 8.23
CA PRO A 448 2.45 -21.79 8.71
C PRO A 448 2.00 -21.69 10.18
N TYR A 449 0.88 -22.35 10.48
CA TYR A 449 0.32 -22.42 11.83
C TYR A 449 -0.37 -23.76 12.03
N THR A 450 -0.52 -24.19 13.28
CA THR A 450 -1.26 -25.40 13.63
C THR A 450 -2.66 -25.08 14.13
N VAL A 451 -3.54 -26.08 14.16
CA VAL A 451 -4.85 -25.97 14.85
C VAL A 451 -4.67 -25.54 16.31
N SER A 452 -3.64 -26.04 17.00
CA SER A 452 -3.33 -25.64 18.38
C SER A 452 -3.01 -24.15 18.47
N ASP A 453 -2.23 -23.61 17.54
CA ASP A 453 -1.91 -22.17 17.51
C ASP A 453 -3.20 -21.36 17.29
N LEU A 454 -4.05 -21.76 16.36
CA LEU A 454 -5.33 -21.11 16.11
C LEU A 454 -6.23 -21.09 17.35
N LEU A 455 -6.51 -22.25 17.95
CA LEU A 455 -7.44 -22.34 19.08
C LEU A 455 -6.94 -21.57 20.30
N ASN A 456 -5.64 -21.62 20.59
CA ASN A 456 -5.06 -20.83 21.67
C ASN A 456 -5.11 -19.32 21.36
N LEU A 457 -4.85 -18.89 20.12
CA LEU A 457 -4.98 -17.49 19.72
C LEU A 457 -6.41 -16.97 19.88
N ILE A 458 -7.42 -17.77 19.55
CA ILE A 458 -8.83 -17.44 19.78
C ILE A 458 -9.07 -17.24 21.29
N ALA A 459 -8.66 -18.18 22.12
CA ALA A 459 -8.83 -18.10 23.57
C ALA A 459 -8.12 -16.86 24.17
N ASP A 460 -6.85 -16.66 23.81
CA ASP A 460 -6.01 -15.55 24.30
C ASP A 460 -6.51 -14.18 23.84
N SER A 461 -7.22 -14.11 22.71
CA SER A 461 -7.78 -12.87 22.15
C SER A 461 -9.15 -12.50 22.75
N GLY A 462 -9.57 -13.18 23.82
CA GLY A 462 -10.80 -12.86 24.54
C GLY A 462 -12.06 -13.42 23.89
N PHE A 463 -11.94 -14.56 23.21
CA PHE A 463 -13.07 -15.29 22.67
C PHE A 463 -13.33 -16.59 23.44
N CYS A 464 -14.61 -16.93 23.59
CA CYS A 464 -15.08 -18.23 24.00
C CYS A 464 -15.44 -19.05 22.74
N LEU A 465 -14.71 -20.14 22.50
CA LEU A 465 -15.01 -21.05 21.40
C LEU A 465 -16.41 -21.66 21.59
N GLN A 466 -17.25 -21.54 20.56
CA GLN A 466 -18.58 -22.17 20.54
C GLN A 466 -18.58 -23.43 19.67
N LYS A 467 -17.81 -23.41 18.58
CA LYS A 467 -17.78 -24.50 17.61
C LYS A 467 -16.46 -24.53 16.84
N PHE A 468 -16.00 -25.74 16.55
CA PHE A 468 -14.91 -26.03 15.62
C PHE A 468 -15.22 -27.34 14.90
N ASN A 469 -15.38 -27.29 13.58
CA ASN A 469 -15.66 -28.44 12.74
C ASN A 469 -14.68 -28.47 11.57
N GLU A 470 -14.13 -29.65 11.28
CA GLU A 470 -13.26 -29.90 10.12
C GLU A 470 -14.06 -30.58 9.00
N TYR A 471 -13.67 -30.30 7.76
CA TYR A 471 -14.35 -30.78 6.55
C TYR A 471 -13.36 -31.28 5.51
N GLU A 472 -13.84 -32.21 4.69
CA GLU A 472 -13.07 -32.83 3.60
C GLU A 472 -13.04 -32.04 2.29
N ASN A 473 -13.68 -30.87 2.27
CA ASN A 473 -13.81 -30.05 1.07
C ASN A 473 -12.68 -29.01 1.02
N ASP A 474 -12.06 -28.85 -0.13
CA ASP A 474 -11.18 -27.75 -0.48
C ASP A 474 -12.01 -26.52 -0.88
N ILE A 475 -11.77 -25.43 -0.18
CA ILE A 475 -12.44 -24.14 -0.43
C ILE A 475 -11.49 -23.07 -0.95
N ALA A 476 -10.20 -23.39 -1.07
CA ALA A 476 -9.17 -22.48 -1.54
C ALA A 476 -8.73 -22.76 -2.99
N LEU A 477 -9.38 -23.72 -3.68
CA LEU A 477 -9.12 -24.10 -5.08
C LEU A 477 -7.66 -24.49 -5.35
N CYS A 478 -7.00 -25.06 -4.36
CA CYS A 478 -5.56 -25.30 -4.40
C CYS A 478 -5.21 -26.79 -4.23
N ARG A 479 -6.18 -27.60 -3.79
CA ARG A 479 -6.06 -29.04 -3.47
C ARG A 479 -7.33 -29.79 -3.85
N SER A 480 -7.98 -29.39 -4.94
CA SER A 480 -9.23 -29.97 -5.44
C SER A 480 -9.05 -31.45 -5.82
N TYR A 481 -7.83 -31.89 -6.14
CA TYR A 481 -7.56 -33.31 -6.33
C TYR A 481 -7.68 -34.13 -5.04
N MET A 482 -7.37 -33.54 -3.88
CA MET A 482 -7.40 -34.24 -2.59
C MET A 482 -8.83 -34.59 -2.16
N GLU A 483 -9.83 -33.78 -2.53
CA GLU A 483 -11.25 -34.09 -2.28
C GLU A 483 -11.71 -35.41 -2.92
N LYS A 484 -11.10 -35.75 -4.06
CA LYS A 484 -11.42 -36.94 -4.87
C LYS A 484 -10.77 -38.22 -4.33
N GLN A 485 -9.85 -38.11 -3.38
CA GLN A 485 -9.19 -39.25 -2.77
C GLN A 485 -10.14 -40.01 -1.83
N GLU A 486 -10.06 -41.33 -1.82
CA GLU A 486 -10.84 -42.17 -0.89
C GLU A 486 -10.47 -41.93 0.58
N MET A 487 -9.25 -41.46 0.86
CA MET A 487 -8.74 -41.30 2.22
C MET A 487 -9.37 -40.14 3.00
N LYS A 488 -9.92 -39.13 2.32
CA LYS A 488 -10.59 -37.94 2.89
C LYS A 488 -9.77 -37.21 3.97
N PHE A 489 -9.12 -36.12 3.57
CA PHE A 489 -8.27 -35.30 4.46
C PHE A 489 -9.02 -34.09 5.02
N PRO A 490 -8.63 -33.53 6.18
CA PRO A 490 -9.15 -32.25 6.63
C PRO A 490 -8.57 -31.14 5.75
N LEU A 491 -9.40 -30.59 4.86
CA LEU A 491 -9.03 -29.57 3.88
C LEU A 491 -9.57 -28.19 4.24
N SER A 492 -10.62 -28.11 5.05
CA SER A 492 -11.16 -26.85 5.57
C SER A 492 -11.75 -26.99 6.96
N TYR A 493 -12.04 -25.87 7.61
CA TYR A 493 -12.73 -25.85 8.91
C TYR A 493 -13.65 -24.64 9.07
N ILE A 494 -14.71 -24.81 9.85
CA ILE A 494 -15.53 -23.71 10.36
C ILE A 494 -15.26 -23.56 11.86
N LEU A 495 -14.95 -22.34 12.27
CA LEU A 495 -14.84 -21.94 13.68
C LEU A 495 -15.85 -20.84 13.99
N VAL A 496 -16.62 -21.03 15.06
CA VAL A 496 -17.50 -20.00 15.63
C VAL A 496 -17.09 -19.75 17.06
N ALA A 497 -16.85 -18.49 17.40
CA ALA A 497 -16.54 -18.07 18.75
C ALA A 497 -17.32 -16.82 19.15
N LYS A 498 -17.52 -16.63 20.45
CA LYS A 498 -18.23 -15.48 21.00
C LYS A 498 -17.25 -14.60 21.77
N LYS A 499 -17.31 -13.28 21.59
CA LYS A 499 -16.50 -12.34 22.37
C LYS A 499 -16.93 -12.35 23.85
N LEU A 500 -15.94 -12.40 24.75
CA LEU A 500 -16.11 -12.37 26.20
C LEU A 500 -16.50 -10.98 26.75
#